data_AF-C3YLL2-F1
#
_entry.id   AF-C3YLL2-F1
#
_cell.length_a   1.000
_cell.length_b   1.000
_cell.length_c   1.000
_cell.angle_alpha   90.00
_cell.angle_beta   90.00
_cell.angle_gamma   90.00
#
_symmetry.space_group_name_H-M   'P 1'
#
loop_
_entity.id
_entity.type
_entity.pdbx_description
1 polymer ?
#
loop_
_entity_poly.entity_id
_entity_poly.type
_entity_poly.pdbx_seq_one_letter_code
_entity_poly.pdbx_strand_id
1 'polypeptide(L)' 'SCVCEMGFTGTHCDVNINDCHNSSCRNGGTCVDGVGNYTCVCPDGFNGKLC' A
#
# COMPACT_ATOMS: atom_id res chain seq x y z
N SER A 1 19.91 -15.31 9.29
CA SER A 1 18.64 -14.56 9.34
C SER A 1 18.78 -13.34 8.44
N CYS A 2 17.77 -13.04 7.64
CA CYS A 2 17.73 -11.79 6.88
C CYS A 2 17.07 -10.70 7.75
N VAL A 3 17.57 -9.47 7.68
CA VAL A 3 16.88 -8.31 8.26
C VAL A 3 16.21 -7.59 7.11
N CYS A 4 14.88 -7.59 7.09
CA CYS A 4 14.12 -7.00 5.99
C CYS A 4 14.07 -5.48 6.10
N GLU A 5 14.12 -4.82 4.94
CA GLU A 5 13.83 -3.40 4.84
C GLU A 5 12.34 -3.13 5.13
N MET A 6 12.02 -1.86 5.43
CA MET A 6 10.65 -1.44 5.68
C MET A 6 9.78 -1.77 4.46
N GLY A 7 8.65 -2.45 4.70
CA GLY A 7 7.73 -2.88 3.64
C GLY A 7 7.94 -4.33 3.16
N PHE A 8 8.99 -5.04 3.61
CA PHE A 8 9.22 -6.44 3.21
C PHE A 8 9.17 -7.42 4.37
N THR A 9 8.80 -8.67 4.06
CA THR A 9 8.75 -9.81 4.98
C THR A 9 9.15 -11.10 4.28
N GLY A 10 9.12 -12.23 5.00
CA GLY A 10 9.55 -13.54 4.52
C GLY A 10 10.99 -13.90 4.90
N THR A 11 11.36 -15.17 4.72
CA THR A 11 12.70 -15.67 5.08
C THR A 11 13.81 -14.99 4.29
N HIS A 12 13.50 -14.55 3.06
CA HIS A 12 14.43 -13.89 2.15
C HIS A 12 14.06 -12.43 1.84
N CYS A 13 13.10 -11.84 2.57
CA CYS A 13 12.61 -10.47 2.36
C CYS A 13 12.07 -10.23 0.93
N ASP A 14 11.50 -11.28 0.35
CA ASP A 14 10.98 -11.35 -1.00
C ASP A 14 9.46 -11.12 -1.06
N VAL A 15 8.81 -11.02 0.10
CA VAL A 15 7.37 -10.76 0.20
C VAL A 15 7.15 -9.30 0.52
N ASN A 16 6.51 -8.56 -0.40
CA ASN A 16 6.03 -7.22 -0.10
C ASN A 16 4.86 -7.31 0.90
N ILE A 17 4.92 -6.51 1.96
CA ILE A 17 3.85 -6.42 2.94
C ILE A 17 2.67 -5.72 2.27
N ASN A 18 1.48 -6.30 2.39
CA ASN A 18 0.27 -5.70 1.84
C ASN A 18 -0.15 -4.47 2.67
N ASP A 19 0.28 -3.29 2.22
CA ASP A 19 -0.01 -1.99 2.82
C ASP A 19 -1.47 -1.57 2.59
N CYS A 20 -2.17 -2.23 1.67
CA CYS A 20 -3.59 -1.99 1.43
C CYS A 20 -4.54 -2.63 2.46
N HIS A 21 -4.07 -3.57 3.29
CA HIS A 21 -4.91 -4.23 4.29
C HIS A 21 -5.57 -3.25 5.27
N ASN A 22 -4.92 -2.11 5.54
CA ASN A 22 -5.44 -1.02 6.37
C ASN A 22 -5.58 0.29 5.58
N SER A 23 -5.81 0.20 4.26
CA SER A 23 -5.92 1.39 3.42
C SER A 23 -7.05 2.30 3.90
N SER A 24 -6.80 3.60 3.84
CA SER A 24 -7.77 4.64 4.20
C SER A 24 -8.31 5.34 2.96
N CYS A 25 -8.26 4.70 1.79
CA CYS A 25 -8.83 5.22 0.55
C CYS A 25 -10.35 5.41 0.73
N ARG A 26 -10.86 6.55 0.29
CA ARG A 26 -12.24 7.00 0.46
C ARG A 26 -12.92 7.12 -0.90
N ASN A 27 -14.24 7.35 -0.83
CA ASN A 27 -15.12 7.60 -1.97
C ASN A 27 -14.99 6.59 -3.13
N GLY A 28 -14.71 5.32 -2.81
CA GLY A 28 -14.55 4.27 -3.82
C GLY A 28 -13.15 4.22 -4.47
N GLY A 29 -12.17 4.93 -3.90
CA GLY A 29 -10.78 4.86 -4.33
C GLY A 29 -10.20 3.45 -4.22
N THR A 30 -9.46 3.03 -5.24
CA THR A 30 -8.80 1.72 -5.28
C THR A 30 -7.43 1.84 -4.64
N CYS A 31 -7.15 1.02 -3.63
CA CYS A 31 -5.82 0.96 -3.04
C CYS A 31 -4.85 0.17 -3.94
N VAL A 32 -3.67 0.74 -4.15
CA VAL A 32 -2.55 0.11 -4.84
C VAL A 32 -1.42 -0.09 -3.84
N ASP A 33 -1.05 -1.35 -3.65
CA ASP A 33 0.03 -1.77 -2.76
C ASP A 33 1.37 -1.21 -3.26
N GLY A 34 2.17 -0.72 -2.33
CA GLY A 34 3.50 -0.18 -2.57
C GLY A 34 4.49 -0.82 -1.61
N VAL A 35 5.71 -0.27 -1.54
CA VAL A 35 6.73 -0.77 -0.61
C VAL A 35 6.76 0.13 0.61
N GLY A 36 6.22 -0.37 1.74
CA GLY A 36 6.12 0.39 2.99
C GLY A 36 5.15 1.58 2.89
N ASN A 37 4.32 1.59 1.85
CA ASN A 37 3.25 2.56 1.64
C ASN A 37 2.19 1.98 0.71
N TYR A 38 1.08 2.70 0.59
CA TYR A 38 0.11 2.47 -0.48
C TYR A 38 -0.27 3.80 -1.13
N THR A 39 -0.83 3.70 -2.34
CA THR A 39 -1.40 4.85 -3.06
C THR A 39 -2.88 4.59 -3.34
N CYS A 40 -3.72 5.63 -3.24
CA CYS A 40 -5.11 5.54 -3.64
C CYS A 40 -5.30 6.07 -5.06
N VAL A 41 -5.90 5.26 -5.92
CA VAL A 41 -6.36 5.69 -7.25
C VAL A 41 -7.79 6.20 -7.11
N CYS A 42 -7.97 7.49 -7.34
CA CYS A 42 -9.24 8.16 -7.14
C CYS A 42 -10.15 8.02 -8.36
N PRO A 43 -11.46 7.85 -8.16
CA PRO A 43 -12.43 8.01 -9.24
C PRO A 43 -12.50 9.45 -9.72
N ASP A 44 -13.07 9.65 -10.90
CA ASP A 44 -13.27 10.99 -11.47
C ASP A 44 -14.03 11.92 -10.50
N GLY A 45 -13.49 13.11 -10.29
CA GLY A 45 -14.04 14.12 -9.39
C GLY A 45 -13.52 14.07 -7.94
N PHE A 46 -12.72 13.05 -7.58
CA PHE A 46 -12.04 12.97 -6.28
C PHE A 46 -10.54 13.16 -6.41
N ASN A 47 -9.94 13.84 -5.42
CA ASN A 47 -8.53 14.24 -5.46
C ASN A 47 -7.89 14.08 -4.07
N GLY A 48 -6.56 14.07 -4.05
CA GLY A 48 -5.77 14.02 -2.82
C GLY A 48 -5.32 12.60 -2.46
N LYS A 49 -4.53 12.48 -1.39
CA LYS A 49 -3.86 11.22 -1.03
C LYS A 49 -4.83 10.06 -0.72
N LEU A 50 -6.05 10.37 -0.30
CA LEU A 50 -7.04 9.40 0.14
C LEU A 50 -8.36 9.41 -0.66
N CYS A 51 -8.48 10.19 -1.75
CA CYS A 51 -9.66 10.21 -2.64
C CYS A 51 -11.04 10.48 -2.00
#